data_AF-A0A820JJ57-F1
#
_entry.id   AF-A0A820JJ57-F1
#
_cell.length_a   1.000
_cell.length_b   1.000
_cell.length_c   1.000
_cell.angle_alpha   90.00
_cell.angle_beta   90.00
_cell.angle_gamma   90.00
#
_symmetry.space_group_name_H-M   'P 1'
#
loop_
_entity.id
_entity.type
_entity.pdbx_description
1 polymer ?
#
loop_
_entity_poly.entity_id
_entity_poly.type
_entity_poly.pdbx_seq_one_letter_code
_entity_poly.pdbx_strand_id
1 'polypeptide(L)'
;MRNKLIHNISSCTLTPAEERLLYRDWSFCVKQKLTEIEDFKTDIEINIMRLETHCHPSVFATICRHMHDYSNKFIKNIRDEEFAAIKSLKNNPNITISRVDKGNAIVILNKEDYIDKMNNILELK
;
A
#
# COMPACT_ATOMS: atom_id res chain seq x y z
N MET A 1 -24.94 -14.56 6.73
CA MET A 1 -24.35 -14.06 5.46
C MET A 1 -22.91 -13.67 5.74
N ARG A 2 -21.93 -14.23 5.02
CA ARG A 2 -20.52 -13.79 5.17
C ARG A 2 -20.44 -12.34 4.69
N ASN A 3 -20.02 -11.41 5.55
CA ASN A 3 -19.80 -10.02 5.16
C ASN A 3 -18.74 -9.99 4.07
N LYS A 4 -19.16 -9.76 2.82
CA LYS A 4 -18.25 -9.61 1.69
C LYS A 4 -17.55 -8.27 1.87
N LEU A 5 -16.23 -8.28 1.99
CA LEU A 5 -15.42 -7.05 2.18
C LEU A 5 -15.60 -6.05 1.03
N ILE A 6 -15.89 -6.55 -0.19
CA ILE A 6 -16.06 -5.74 -1.40
C ILE A 6 -17.48 -5.88 -1.94
N HIS A 7 -18.19 -4.76 -2.01
CA HIS A 7 -19.49 -4.59 -2.63
C HIS A 7 -19.34 -3.81 -3.95
N ASN A 8 -19.17 -4.53 -5.05
CA ASN A 8 -19.17 -3.92 -6.37
C ASN A 8 -20.60 -3.80 -6.90
N ILE A 9 -21.09 -2.57 -7.00
CA ILE A 9 -22.39 -2.21 -7.58
C ILE A 9 -22.22 -1.31 -8.82
N SER A 10 -20.98 -1.17 -9.29
CA SER A 10 -20.67 -0.48 -10.54
C SER A 10 -20.81 -1.43 -11.73
N SER A 11 -20.77 -0.85 -12.93
CA SER A 11 -20.69 -1.57 -14.20
C SER A 11 -19.29 -2.12 -14.51
N CYS A 12 -18.28 -1.76 -13.72
CA CYS A 12 -16.89 -2.15 -13.93
C CYS A 12 -16.63 -3.58 -13.41
N THR A 13 -15.93 -4.38 -14.22
CA THR A 13 -15.44 -5.70 -13.80
C THR A 13 -14.03 -5.56 -13.23
N LEU A 14 -13.84 -5.98 -11.98
CA LEU A 14 -12.53 -5.96 -11.34
C LEU A 14 -11.67 -7.12 -11.84
N THR A 15 -10.39 -6.83 -12.07
CA THR A 15 -9.38 -7.86 -12.29
C THR A 15 -9.07 -8.59 -10.98
N PRO A 16 -8.53 -9.82 -11.03
CA PRO A 16 -8.12 -10.54 -9.82
C PRO A 16 -7.07 -9.78 -8.99
N ALA A 17 -6.22 -8.96 -9.61
CA ALA A 17 -5.26 -8.12 -8.91
C ALA A 17 -5.92 -6.96 -8.15
N GLU A 18 -6.92 -6.32 -8.76
CA GLU A 18 -7.71 -5.27 -8.13
C GLU A 18 -8.55 -5.81 -6.96
N GLU A 19 -9.18 -6.98 -7.12
CA GLU A 19 -9.89 -7.62 -6.00
C GLU A 19 -8.94 -7.92 -4.85
N ARG A 20 -7.79 -8.58 -5.11
CA ARG A 20 -6.81 -8.90 -4.05
C ARG A 20 -6.32 -7.64 -3.33
N LEU A 21 -6.04 -6.57 -4.07
CA LEU A 21 -5.64 -5.28 -3.51
C LEU A 21 -6.72 -4.73 -2.59
N LEU A 22 -7.97 -4.67 -3.03
CA LEU A 22 -9.09 -4.16 -2.25
C LEU A 22 -9.42 -5.05 -1.04
N TYR A 23 -9.17 -6.36 -1.13
CA TYR A 23 -9.31 -7.28 0.02
C TYR A 23 -8.31 -7.01 1.14
N ARG A 24 -7.25 -6.22 0.90
CA ARG A 24 -6.30 -5.83 1.96
C ARG A 24 -6.85 -4.76 2.91
N ASP A 25 -8.04 -4.23 2.65
CA ASP A 25 -8.74 -3.20 3.42
C ASP A 25 -8.16 -1.77 3.31
N TRP A 26 -8.86 -0.79 3.90
CA TRP A 26 -8.46 0.63 3.89
C TRP A 26 -7.31 0.98 4.84
N SER A 27 -6.99 0.09 5.78
CA SER A 27 -5.90 0.19 6.75
C SER A 27 -4.57 -0.27 6.15
N PHE A 28 -4.58 -0.85 4.94
CA PHE A 28 -3.39 -1.26 4.24
C PHE A 28 -2.56 -0.06 3.76
N CYS A 29 -1.50 0.28 4.51
CA CYS A 29 -0.51 1.24 4.07
C CYS A 29 0.37 0.63 2.98
N VAL A 30 0.33 1.18 1.75
CA VAL A 30 1.34 0.92 0.72
C VAL A 30 2.65 1.62 1.14
N LYS A 31 3.39 1.01 2.08
CA LYS A 31 4.73 1.47 2.46
C LYS A 31 5.69 1.15 1.31
N GLN A 32 5.88 2.12 0.43
CA GLN A 32 6.97 2.12 -0.57
C GLN A 32 8.24 2.81 -0.08
N LYS A 33 8.26 3.34 1.14
CA LYS A 33 9.42 4.00 1.71
C LYS A 33 9.59 3.54 3.14
N LEU A 34 10.75 2.97 3.45
CA LEU A 34 11.38 3.25 4.72
C LEU A 34 11.54 4.77 4.75
N THR A 35 10.69 5.45 5.51
CA THR A 35 10.96 6.84 5.88
C THR A 35 12.22 6.80 6.73
N GLU A 36 13.20 7.66 6.44
CA GLU A 36 14.47 7.72 7.18
C GLU A 36 15.46 6.56 6.88
N ILE A 37 15.53 6.10 5.62
CA ILE A 37 16.60 5.14 5.19
C ILE A 37 17.99 5.67 5.56
N GLU A 38 18.20 6.99 5.44
CA GLU A 38 19.48 7.63 5.72
C GLU A 38 19.80 7.61 7.22
N ASP A 39 18.82 7.86 8.10
CA ASP A 39 19.02 7.75 9.55
C ASP A 39 19.22 6.30 9.96
N PHE A 40 18.45 5.37 9.40
CA PHE A 40 18.65 3.92 9.62
C PHE A 40 20.04 3.45 9.15
N LYS A 41 20.51 3.93 8.00
CA LYS A 41 21.88 3.66 7.51
C LYS A 41 22.92 4.25 8.45
N THR A 42 22.74 5.50 8.88
CA THR A 42 23.62 6.19 9.83
C THR A 42 23.72 5.43 11.16
N ASP A 43 22.59 5.02 11.72
CA ASP A 43 22.52 4.26 12.97
C ASP A 43 23.25 2.92 12.84
N ILE A 44 23.04 2.23 11.73
CA ILE A 44 23.76 0.98 11.42
C ILE A 44 25.27 1.23 11.33
N GLU A 45 25.70 2.25 10.58
CA GLU A 45 27.12 2.57 10.39
C GLU A 45 27.81 2.89 11.71
N ILE A 46 27.19 3.72 12.56
CA ILE A 46 27.71 4.05 13.90
C ILE A 46 27.88 2.80 14.76
N ASN A 47 26.90 1.89 14.75
CA ASN A 47 26.97 0.66 15.52
C ASN A 47 28.03 -0.31 14.97
N ILE A 48 28.23 -0.37 13.65
CA ILE A 48 29.32 -1.14 13.04
C ILE A 48 30.67 -0.56 13.46
N MET A 49 30.89 0.75 13.37
CA MET A 49 32.17 1.37 13.76
C MET A 49 32.53 1.06 15.22
N ARG A 50 31.53 0.96 16.10
CA ARG A 50 31.75 0.53 17.50
C ARG A 50 32.19 -0.93 17.63
N LEU A 51 31.86 -1.79 16.67
CA LEU A 51 32.27 -3.19 16.63
C LEU A 51 33.66 -3.40 16.03
N GLU A 52 34.21 -2.41 15.31
CA GLU A 52 35.52 -2.50 14.64
C GLU A 52 36.64 -2.88 15.62
N THR A 53 36.64 -2.31 16.81
CA THR A 53 37.63 -2.57 17.87
C THR A 53 37.47 -3.93 18.55
N HIS A 54 36.35 -4.63 18.32
CA HIS A 54 35.98 -5.86 19.02
C HIS A 54 35.89 -7.09 18.11
N CYS A 55 36.16 -6.95 16.81
CA CYS A 55 36.13 -8.08 15.88
C CYS A 55 37.36 -8.13 14.98
N HIS A 56 37.66 -9.31 14.46
CA HIS A 56 38.75 -9.49 13.51
C HIS A 56 38.44 -8.75 12.19
N PRO A 57 39.42 -8.11 11.52
CA PRO A 57 39.17 -7.31 10.31
C PRO A 57 38.41 -8.03 9.19
N SER A 58 38.60 -9.35 9.05
CA SER A 58 37.87 -10.16 8.06
C SER A 58 36.37 -10.31 8.38
N VAL A 59 36.01 -10.35 9.66
CA VAL A 59 34.62 -10.39 10.12
C VAL A 59 33.98 -9.03 9.91
N PHE A 60 34.69 -7.96 10.28
CA PHE A 60 34.27 -6.58 10.05
C PHE A 60 33.96 -6.29 8.57
N ALA A 61 34.91 -6.62 7.68
CA ALA A 61 34.74 -6.46 6.23
C ALA A 61 33.54 -7.24 5.68
N THR A 62 33.26 -8.41 6.26
CA THR A 62 32.11 -9.23 5.86
C THR A 62 30.79 -8.60 6.30
N ILE A 63 30.74 -8.01 7.49
CA ILE A 63 29.57 -7.28 7.99
C ILE A 63 29.30 -6.05 7.11
N CYS A 64 30.30 -5.22 6.85
CA CYS A 64 30.17 -4.03 6.01
C CYS A 64 29.64 -4.36 4.61
N ARG A 65 30.13 -5.44 3.99
CA ARG A 65 29.66 -5.90 2.68
C ARG A 65 28.19 -6.30 2.69
N HIS A 66 27.76 -7.15 3.62
CA HIS A 66 26.35 -7.55 3.71
C HIS A 66 25.46 -6.32 3.94
N MET A 67 25.85 -5.42 4.84
CA MET A 67 25.09 -4.19 5.13
C MET A 67 24.94 -3.34 3.87
N HIS A 68 26.03 -3.13 3.12
CA HIS A 68 25.99 -2.39 1.86
C HIS A 68 25.01 -3.04 0.86
N ASP A 69 25.07 -4.36 0.70
CA ASP A 69 24.21 -5.12 -0.22
C ASP A 69 22.72 -5.09 0.16
N TYR A 70 22.40 -5.06 1.46
CA TYR A 70 21.02 -5.05 1.94
C TYR A 70 20.44 -3.64 2.11
N SER A 71 21.27 -2.63 2.41
CA SER A 71 20.83 -1.25 2.62
C SER A 71 20.21 -0.60 1.37
N ASN A 72 20.48 -1.17 0.19
CA ASN A 72 19.96 -0.69 -1.09
C ASN A 72 18.73 -1.49 -1.58
N LYS A 73 18.30 -2.54 -0.85
CA LYS A 73 17.12 -3.34 -1.23
C LYS A 73 15.84 -2.71 -0.68
N PHE A 74 15.12 -1.98 -1.52
CA PHE A 74 13.74 -1.58 -1.24
C PHE A 74 12.83 -2.82 -1.16
N ILE A 75 12.24 -3.05 0.01
CA ILE A 75 11.22 -4.08 0.17
C ILE A 75 9.87 -3.48 -0.24
N LYS A 76 9.36 -3.88 -1.41
CA LYS A 76 7.99 -3.58 -1.82
C LYS A 76 7.02 -4.46 -1.03
N ASN A 77 6.00 -3.87 -0.41
CA ASN A 77 4.94 -4.62 0.29
C ASN A 77 3.75 -5.03 -0.61
N ILE A 78 3.83 -4.68 -1.89
CA ILE A 78 2.85 -5.04 -2.93
C ILE A 78 3.56 -5.51 -4.20
N ARG A 79 2.89 -6.37 -4.96
CA ARG A 79 3.37 -6.84 -6.27
C ARG A 79 3.21 -5.75 -7.32
N ASP A 80 3.98 -5.84 -8.41
CA ASP A 80 3.88 -4.88 -9.50
C ASP A 80 2.48 -4.89 -10.16
N GLU A 81 1.84 -6.06 -10.22
CA GLU A 81 0.43 -6.23 -10.64
C GLU A 81 -0.54 -5.41 -9.77
N GLU A 82 -0.35 -5.44 -8.45
CA GLU A 82 -1.19 -4.73 -7.48
C GLU A 82 -0.91 -3.22 -7.53
N PHE A 83 0.34 -2.83 -7.79
CA PHE A 83 0.68 -1.42 -8.02
C PHE A 83 0.05 -0.87 -9.30
N ALA A 84 0.03 -1.66 -10.37
CA ALA A 84 -0.71 -1.32 -11.58
C ALA A 84 -2.22 -1.24 -11.31
N ALA A 85 -2.78 -2.15 -10.51
CA ALA A 85 -4.17 -2.11 -10.07
C ALA A 85 -4.51 -0.82 -9.29
N ILE A 86 -3.64 -0.35 -8.39
CA ILE A 86 -3.82 0.95 -7.71
C ILE A 86 -3.97 2.07 -8.74
N LYS A 87 -3.07 2.12 -9.73
CA LYS A 87 -3.09 3.15 -10.78
C LYS A 87 -4.35 3.03 -11.65
N SER A 88 -4.73 1.82 -12.04
CA SER A 88 -5.94 1.53 -12.81
C SER A 88 -7.19 2.06 -12.10
N LEU A 89 -7.40 1.64 -10.86
CA LEU A 89 -8.56 2.04 -10.06
C LEU A 89 -8.57 3.55 -9.77
N LYS A 90 -7.42 4.14 -9.44
CA LYS A 90 -7.31 5.58 -9.16
C LYS A 90 -7.62 6.44 -10.38
N ASN A 91 -7.18 6.00 -11.56
CA ASN A 91 -7.30 6.78 -12.79
C ASN A 91 -8.61 6.51 -13.54
N ASN A 92 -9.45 5.58 -13.10
CA ASN A 92 -10.74 5.31 -13.71
C ASN A 92 -11.75 6.40 -13.30
N PRO A 93 -12.17 7.29 -14.23
CA PRO A 93 -13.05 8.41 -13.89
C PRO A 93 -14.52 7.98 -13.75
N ASN A 94 -14.87 6.76 -14.18
CA ASN A 94 -16.26 6.29 -14.25
C ASN A 94 -16.73 5.65 -12.95
N ILE A 95 -15.81 5.37 -12.02
CA ILE A 95 -16.13 4.72 -10.75
C ILE A 95 -15.80 5.62 -9.56
N THR A 96 -16.51 5.37 -8.46
CA THR A 96 -16.20 5.94 -7.14
C THR A 96 -16.04 4.78 -6.16
N ILE A 97 -14.92 4.76 -5.45
CA ILE A 97 -14.62 3.77 -4.40
C ILE A 97 -14.77 4.47 -3.06
N SER A 98 -15.65 3.97 -2.20
CA SER A 98 -15.94 4.55 -0.90
C SER A 98 -15.97 3.49 0.20
N ARG A 99 -15.76 3.93 1.44
CA ARG A 99 -15.97 3.08 2.61
C ARG A 99 -17.46 3.07 2.96
N VAL A 100 -17.97 1.93 3.40
CA VAL A 100 -19.31 1.89 4.03
C VAL A 100 -19.33 2.70 5.32
N ASP A 101 -20.49 3.28 5.65
CA ASP A 101 -20.70 4.01 6.90
C ASP A 101 -20.55 3.10 8.15
N LYS A 102 -20.97 1.82 8.02
CA LYS A 102 -20.91 0.83 9.10
C LYS A 102 -20.11 -0.40 8.70
N GLY A 103 -19.02 -0.64 9.42
CA GLY A 103 -18.15 -1.82 9.25
C GLY A 103 -16.92 -1.54 8.38
N ASN A 104 -16.09 -2.57 8.21
CA ASN A 104 -14.92 -2.53 7.33
C ASN A 104 -15.31 -3.15 5.98
N ALA A 105 -15.96 -2.37 5.11
CA ALA A 105 -16.30 -2.79 3.76
C ALA A 105 -16.07 -1.67 2.74
N ILE A 106 -15.86 -2.09 1.49
CA ILE A 106 -15.56 -1.25 0.35
C ILE A 106 -16.74 -1.31 -0.60
N VAL A 107 -17.23 -0.15 -1.04
CA VAL A 107 -18.27 -0.04 -2.06
C VAL A 107 -17.66 0.57 -3.31
N ILE A 108 -18.00 0.00 -4.46
CA ILE A 108 -17.62 0.53 -5.77
C ILE A 108 -18.90 0.85 -6.53
N LEU A 109 -19.04 2.09 -6.94
CA LEU A 109 -20.22 2.66 -7.60
C LEU A 109 -19.83 3.24 -8.95
N ASN A 110 -20.77 3.32 -9.88
CA ASN A 110 -20.61 4.25 -11.00
C ASN A 110 -20.65 5.68 -10.44
N LYS A 111 -19.82 6.56 -11.00
CA LYS A 111 -19.71 7.94 -10.55
C LYS A 111 -21.01 8.72 -10.81
N GLU A 112 -21.66 8.48 -11.94
CA GLU A 112 -22.94 9.10 -12.30
C GLU A 112 -24.02 8.72 -11.28
N ASP A 113 -24.24 7.42 -11.04
CA ASP A 113 -25.19 6.93 -10.02
C ASP A 113 -24.95 7.54 -8.63
N TYR A 114 -23.68 7.71 -8.25
CA TYR A 114 -23.31 8.34 -6.99
C TYR A 114 -23.71 9.83 -6.95
N ILE A 115 -23.41 10.59 -8.02
CA ILE A 115 -23.74 12.01 -8.13
C ILE A 115 -25.25 12.20 -8.12
N ASP A 116 -25.98 11.43 -8.92
CA ASP A 116 -27.44 11.51 -9.01
C ASP A 116 -28.08 11.24 -7.65
N LYS A 117 -27.60 10.21 -6.94
CA LYS A 117 -28.09 9.90 -5.59
C LYS A 117 -27.80 11.04 -4.61
N MET A 118 -26.63 11.65 -4.67
CA MET A 118 -26.29 12.78 -3.80
C MET A 118 -27.12 14.02 -4.10
N ASN A 119 -27.32 14.35 -5.38
CA ASN A 119 -28.18 15.46 -5.79
C ASN A 119 -29.62 15.25 -5.33
N ASN A 120 -30.18 14.05 -5.52
CA ASN A 120 -31.51 13.72 -5.00
C ASN A 120 -31.63 13.93 -3.48
N ILE A 121 -30.62 13.51 -2.70
CA ILE A 121 -30.61 13.71 -1.25
C ILE A 121 -30.52 15.20 -0.87
N LEU A 122 -29.77 15.99 -1.64
CA LEU A 122 -29.58 17.43 -1.39
C LEU A 122 -30.79 18.27 -1.82
N GLU A 123 -31.48 17.90 -2.90
CA GLU A 123 -32.70 18.56 -3.40
C GLU A 123 -33.94 18.20 -2.58
N LEU A 124 -33.91 17.08 -1.84
CA LEU A 124 -34.95 16.67 -0.88
C LEU A 124 -34.85 17.39 0.48
N LYS A 125 -34.03 18.45 0.59
CA LYS A 125 -33.99 19.36 1.74
C LYS A 125 -34.63 20.71 1.40
#